data_AF-A0A9E4UTW8-F1
#
_entry.id   AF-A0A9E4UTW8-F1
#
_cell.length_a   1.000
_cell.length_b   1.000
_cell.length_c   1.000
_cell.angle_alpha   90.00
_cell.angle_beta   90.00
_cell.angle_gamma   90.00
#
_symmetry.space_group_name_H-M   'P 1'
#
loop_
_entity.id
_entity.type
_entity.pdbx_description
1 polymer ?
#
loop_
_entity_poly.entity_id
_entity_poly.type
_entity_poly.pdbx_seq_one_letter_code
_entity_poly.pdbx_strand_id
1 'polypeptide(L)' 'LIDLCEDAKIFDMFFDTVKDEARQLDKYYEITRYPTYLPSGIPSEAFDRIDADRSIELAQGVVEFVRERI' A
#
# COMPACT_ATOMS: atom_id res chain seq x y z
N LEU A 1 1.83 5.48 -4.39
CA LEU A 1 2.22 5.83 -3.01
C LEU A 1 3.72 5.96 -2.88
N ILE A 2 4.53 5.05 -3.45
CA ILE A 2 6.00 5.17 -3.43
C ILE A 2 6.48 6.53 -3.93
N ASP A 3 5.94 6.99 -5.06
CA ASP A 3 6.32 8.30 -5.62
C ASP A 3 5.97 9.44 -4.64
N LEU A 4 4.83 9.34 -3.93
CA LEU A 4 4.46 10.31 -2.90
C LEU A 4 5.42 10.27 -1.70
N CYS A 5 5.88 9.09 -1.30
CA CYS A 5 6.89 8.95 -0.25
C CYS A 5 8.23 9.57 -0.68
N GLU A 6 8.66 9.41 -1.94
CA GLU A 6 9.87 10.05 -2.47
C GLU A 6 9.75 11.57 -2.51
N ASP A 7 8.61 12.10 -2.95
CA ASP A 7 8.37 13.53 -2.97
C ASP A 7 8.34 14.11 -1.55
N ALA A 8 7.67 13.43 -0.61
CA ALA A 8 7.58 13.84 0.79
C ALA A 8 8.94 13.76 1.52
N LYS A 9 9.82 12.84 1.11
CA LYS A 9 11.17 12.68 1.65
C LYS A 9 12.03 13.95 1.52
N ILE A 10 11.73 14.80 0.55
CA ILE A 10 12.38 16.11 0.37
C ILE A 10 12.13 17.02 1.58
N PHE A 11 10.99 16.87 2.25
CA PHE A 11 10.59 17.66 3.40
C PHE A 11 10.87 16.94 4.74
N ASP A 12 10.68 15.62 4.78
CA ASP A 12 10.98 14.79 5.94
C ASP A 12 11.56 13.44 5.52
N MET A 13 12.84 13.22 5.80
CA MET A 13 13.54 11.98 5.44
C MET A 13 12.94 10.71 6.08
N PHE A 14 12.15 10.83 7.16
CA PHE A 14 11.50 9.69 7.79
C PHE A 14 10.44 9.03 6.90
N PHE A 15 9.99 9.67 5.82
CA PHE A 15 9.09 9.02 4.84
C PHE A 15 9.70 7.79 4.18
N ASP A 16 11.03 7.60 4.25
CA ASP A 16 11.71 6.38 3.80
C ASP A 16 11.31 5.16 4.65
N THR A 17 10.89 5.36 5.90
CA THR A 17 10.56 4.27 6.85
C THR A 17 9.24 3.57 6.56
N VAL A 18 8.32 4.21 5.83
CA VAL A 18 7.00 3.66 5.46
C VAL A 18 6.91 3.24 3.99
N LYS A 19 8.04 3.27 3.28
CA LYS A 19 8.09 3.06 1.83
C LYS A 19 7.78 1.62 1.44
N ASP A 20 8.10 0.66 2.28
CA ASP A 20 7.83 -0.75 2.01
C ASP A 20 6.33 -1.08 2.14
N GLU A 21 5.67 -0.52 3.15
CA GLU A 21 4.22 -0.54 3.32
C GLU A 21 3.52 0.11 2.11
N ALA A 22 3.96 1.32 1.74
CA ALA A 22 3.46 2.04 0.56
C ALA A 22 3.62 1.22 -0.73
N ARG A 23 4.76 0.54 -0.90
CA ARG A 23 5.02 -0.33 -2.06
C ARG A 23 4.10 -1.53 -2.12
N GLN A 24 3.76 -2.15 -0.98
CA GLN A 24 2.80 -3.25 -1.00
C GLN A 24 1.40 -2.75 -1.35
N LEU A 25 0.98 -1.63 -0.75
CA LEU A 25 -0.33 -1.03 -1.01
C LEU A 25 -0.49 -0.60 -2.47
N ASP A 26 0.57 -0.10 -3.12
CA ASP A 26 0.55 0.26 -4.54
C ASP A 26 0.23 -0.91 -5.45
N LYS A 27 0.71 -2.12 -5.11
CA LYS A 27 0.38 -3.32 -5.91
C LYS A 27 -1.11 -3.62 -5.89
N TYR A 28 -1.75 -3.42 -4.74
CA TYR A 28 -3.16 -3.70 -4.56
C TYR A 28 -4.06 -2.76 -5.35
N TYR A 29 -3.56 -1.62 -5.84
CA TYR A 29 -4.36 -0.71 -6.64
C TYR A 29 -4.95 -1.39 -7.87
N GLU A 30 -4.16 -2.06 -8.72
CA GLU A 30 -4.69 -2.67 -9.96
C GLU A 30 -5.14 -4.12 -9.79
N ILE A 31 -4.34 -4.93 -9.09
CA ILE A 31 -4.51 -6.40 -9.05
C ILE A 31 -5.79 -6.84 -8.32
N THR A 32 -6.34 -6.00 -7.44
CA THR A 32 -7.58 -6.30 -6.68
C THR A 32 -8.86 -5.97 -7.47
N ARG A 33 -8.75 -5.33 -8.64
CA ARG A 33 -9.91 -4.86 -9.43
C ARG A 33 -10.01 -5.50 -10.80
N TYR A 34 -8.88 -5.78 -11.44
CA TYR A 34 -8.85 -6.18 -12.85
C TYR A 34 -8.21 -7.57 -13.03
N PRO A 35 -8.96 -8.56 -13.54
CA PRO A 35 -8.44 -9.91 -13.80
C PRO A 35 -7.20 -9.96 -14.71
N THR A 36 -7.00 -8.94 -15.56
CA THR A 36 -5.86 -8.85 -16.49
C THR A 36 -4.49 -8.80 -15.80
N TYR A 37 -4.45 -8.46 -14.50
CA TYR A 37 -3.22 -8.41 -13.72
C TYR A 37 -2.96 -9.70 -12.92
N LEU A 38 -3.83 -10.70 -13.04
CA LEU A 38 -3.66 -12.01 -12.42
C LEU A 38 -3.16 -13.03 -13.47
N PRO A 39 -2.35 -14.01 -13.06
CA PRO A 39 -1.99 -15.13 -13.95
C PRO A 39 -3.21 -15.96 -14.38
N SER A 40 -4.23 -16.03 -13.53
CA SER A 40 -5.51 -16.71 -13.79
C SER A 40 -6.56 -16.30 -12.73
N GLY A 41 -7.84 -16.56 -13.01
CA GLY A 41 -8.94 -16.32 -12.08
C GLY A 41 -9.41 -14.86 -12.02
N ILE A 42 -10.18 -14.54 -10.98
CA ILE A 42 -10.68 -13.19 -10.71
C ILE A 42 -10.18 -12.67 -9.36
N PRO A 43 -10.07 -11.34 -9.16
CA PRO A 43 -9.54 -10.77 -7.92
C PRO A 43 -10.23 -11.23 -6.64
N SER A 44 -11.56 -11.41 -6.65
CA SER A 44 -12.30 -11.87 -5.47
C SER A 44 -11.98 -13.31 -5.04
N GLU A 45 -11.31 -14.09 -5.88
CA GLU A 45 -10.84 -15.45 -5.57
C GLU A 45 -9.33 -15.47 -5.23
N ALA A 46 -8.59 -14.44 -5.65
CA ALA A 46 -7.14 -14.36 -5.49
C ALA A 46 -6.70 -13.76 -4.14
N PHE A 47 -7.57 -12.98 -3.50
CA PHE A 47 -7.30 -12.34 -2.21
C PHE A 47 -8.30 -12.82 -1.17
N ASP A 48 -7.80 -13.10 0.02
CA ASP A 48 -8.63 -13.56 1.13
C ASP A 48 -8.67 -12.54 2.29
N ARG A 49 -9.25 -12.98 3.40
CA ARG A 49 -9.34 -12.15 4.60
C ARG A 49 -7.98 -11.82 5.21
N ILE A 50 -7.01 -12.72 5.14
CA ILE A 50 -5.66 -12.49 5.68
C ILE A 50 -4.96 -11.40 4.88
N ASP A 51 -5.10 -11.41 3.55
CA ASP A 51 -4.60 -10.33 2.70
C ASP A 51 -5.26 -9.00 3.03
N ALA A 52 -6.58 -9.00 3.24
CA ALA A 52 -7.35 -7.80 3.59
C ALA A 52 -6.93 -7.24 4.96
N ASP A 53 -6.87 -8.08 6.00
CA ASP A 53 -6.51 -7.69 7.36
C ASP A 53 -5.08 -7.11 7.38
N ARG A 54 -4.13 -7.76 6.71
CA ARG A 54 -2.76 -7.26 6.56
C ARG A 54 -2.71 -5.92 5.81
N SER A 55 -3.50 -5.77 4.75
CA SER A 55 -3.55 -4.52 3.97
C SER A 55 -4.08 -3.36 4.81
N ILE A 56 -5.07 -3.62 5.67
CA ILE A 56 -5.60 -2.64 6.62
C ILE A 56 -4.54 -2.22 7.62
N GLU A 57 -3.80 -3.17 8.21
CA GLU A 57 -2.70 -2.87 9.13
C GLU A 57 -1.61 -1.98 8.50
N LEU A 58 -1.19 -2.32 7.27
CA LEU A 58 -0.22 -1.51 6.52
C LEU A 58 -0.75 -0.11 6.25
N ALA A 59 -2.01 0.01 5.82
CA ALA A 59 -2.63 1.30 5.54
C ALA A 59 -2.77 2.16 6.81
N GLN A 60 -3.14 1.55 7.94
CA GLN A 60 -3.16 2.23 9.24
C GLN A 60 -1.77 2.73 9.63
N GLY A 61 -0.73 1.92 9.47
CA GLY A 61 0.65 2.32 9.74
C GLY A 61 1.07 3.56 8.95
N VAL A 62 0.77 3.61 7.64
CA VAL A 62 1.05 4.77 6.78
C VAL A 62 0.25 6.00 7.23
N VAL A 63 -1.04 5.85 7.53
CA VAL A 63 -1.91 6.97 7.92
C VAL A 63 -1.50 7.56 9.27
N GLU A 64 -1.22 6.73 10.27
CA GLU A 64 -0.76 7.21 11.58
C GLU A 64 0.62 7.89 11.47
N PHE A 65 1.54 7.31 10.69
CA PHE A 65 2.84 7.93 10.41
C PHE A 65 2.68 9.35 9.85
N VAL A 66 1.77 9.57 8.90
CA VAL A 66 1.51 10.89 8.34
C VAL A 66 0.82 11.81 9.36
N ARG A 67 -0.11 11.28 10.15
CA ARG A 67 -0.86 12.07 11.15
C ARG A 67 0.05 12.68 12.22
N GLU A 68 1.10 11.98 12.64
CA GLU A 68 2.08 12.48 13.62
C GLU A 68 2.94 13.65 13.10
N ARG A 69 2.83 13.99 11.81
CA ARG A 69 3.66 15.00 11.12
C ARG A 69 2.87 16.21 10.61
N ILE A 70 1.58 16.30 10.93
CA ILE A 70 0.69 17.43 10.62
C ILE A 70 0.53 18.30 11.87
#